data_AF-A0A522NH19-F1
#
_entry.id   AF-A0A522NH19-F1
#
_cell.length_a   1.000
_cell.length_b   1.000
_cell.length_c   1.000
_cell.angle_alpha   90.00
_cell.angle_beta   90.00
_cell.angle_gamma   90.00
#
_symmetry.space_group_name_H-M   'P 1'
#
loop_
_entity.id
_entity.type
_entity.pdbx_description
1 polymer ?
#
loop_
_entity_poly.entity_id
_entity_poly.type
_entity_poly.pdbx_seq_one_letter_code
_entity_poly.pdbx_strand_id
1 'polypeptide(L)'
;DQSALQIVETAQRTGADVVGPVPLPTRIEKFTVIRSPFIDKDSREQFEIRTHKRLIDILDPSSKTVDALMRISLAAGVDIEIKM
;
A
#
# COMPACT_ATOMS: atom_id res chain seq x y z
N ASP A 1 6.79 0.54 0.65
CA ASP A 1 7.44 1.10 1.86
C ASP A 1 8.09 2.46 1.64
N GLN A 2 8.87 2.68 0.58
CA GLN A 2 9.45 4.01 0.28
C GLN A 2 8.40 5.14 0.20
N SER A 3 7.26 4.90 -0.44
CA SER A 3 6.17 5.89 -0.51
C SER A 3 5.56 6.21 0.85
N ALA A 4 5.46 5.22 1.76
CA ALA A 4 4.95 5.46 3.11
C ALA A 4 5.91 6.35 3.91
N LEU A 5 7.21 6.15 3.77
CA LEU A 5 8.23 7.02 4.36
C LEU A 5 8.13 8.46 3.84
N GLN A 6 7.98 8.64 2.52
CA GLN A 6 7.84 9.97 1.92
C GLN A 6 6.57 10.70 2.41
N ILE A 7 5.46 9.98 2.59
CA ILE A 7 4.22 10.53 3.13
C ILE A 7 4.42 10.99 4.57
N VAL A 8 5.04 10.16 5.42
CA VAL A 8 5.29 10.48 6.83
C VAL A 8 6.23 11.69 6.95
N GLU A 9 7.31 11.74 6.17
CA GLU A 9 8.25 12.87 6.17
C GLU A 9 7.56 14.17 5.74
N THR A 10 6.71 14.10 4.71
CA THR A 10 5.98 15.27 4.23
C THR A 10 4.97 15.78 5.26
N ALA A 11 4.24 14.87 5.91
CA ALA A 11 3.29 15.23 6.96
C ALA A 11 4.01 15.85 8.19
N GLN A 12 5.15 15.29 8.60
CA GLN A 12 6.00 15.87 9.65
C GLN A 12 6.52 17.27 9.29
N ARG A 13 6.92 17.48 8.03
CA ARG A 13 7.39 18.80 7.56
C ARG A 13 6.30 19.88 7.62
N THR A 14 5.04 19.48 7.46
CA THR A 14 3.89 20.38 7.60
C THR A 14 3.46 20.63 9.04
N GLY A 15 4.09 19.96 10.02
CA GLY A 15 3.80 20.12 11.44
C GLY A 15 2.59 19.33 11.94
N ALA A 16 2.13 18.33 11.18
CA ALA A 16 1.07 17.43 11.62
C ALA A 16 1.67 16.27 12.42
N ASP A 17 1.02 15.91 13.53
CA ASP A 17 1.38 14.71 14.31
C ASP A 17 0.90 13.45 13.58
N VAL A 18 1.86 12.61 13.21
CA VAL A 18 1.64 11.38 12.44
C VAL A 18 1.86 10.17 13.33
N VAL A 19 0.86 9.31 13.44
CA VAL A 19 1.06 7.97 13.97
C VAL A 19 1.64 7.13 12.82
N GLY A 20 2.83 6.59 13.08
CA GLY A 20 3.69 5.97 12.06
C GLY A 20 3.01 4.92 11.18
N PRO A 21 3.66 4.52 10.07
CA PRO A 21 3.05 3.65 9.08
C PRO A 21 2.80 2.25 9.67
N VAL A 22 1.58 2.00 10.13
CA VAL A 22 1.20 0.74 10.76
C VAL A 22 1.05 -0.32 9.68
N PRO A 23 1.79 -1.43 9.76
CA PRO A 23 1.67 -2.54 8.83
C PRO A 23 0.36 -3.29 9.10
N LEU A 24 -0.58 -3.25 8.16
CA LEU A 24 -1.77 -4.11 8.22
C LEU A 24 -1.45 -5.50 7.65
N PRO A 25 -2.21 -6.54 8.06
CA PRO A 25 -2.04 -7.89 7.52
C PRO A 25 -2.09 -7.89 5.99
N THR A 26 -1.10 -8.53 5.39
CA THR A 26 -1.00 -8.67 3.94
C THR A 26 -2.05 -9.65 3.45
N ARG A 27 -2.82 -9.26 2.44
CA ARG A 27 -3.73 -10.19 1.77
C ARG A 27 -2.90 -11.00 0.77
N ILE A 28 -2.92 -12.32 0.92
CA ILE A 28 -2.21 -13.25 0.04
C ILE A 28 -3.26 -14.05 -0.72
N GLU A 29 -3.38 -13.80 -2.01
CA GLU A 29 -4.24 -14.56 -2.91
C GLU A 29 -3.38 -15.57 -3.66
N LYS A 30 -3.67 -16.86 -3.49
CA LYS A 30 -2.91 -17.95 -4.10
C LYS A 30 -3.74 -18.58 -5.21
N PHE A 31 -3.13 -18.75 -6.38
CA PHE A 31 -3.75 -19.33 -7.55
C PHE A 31 -2.92 -20.53 -8.01
N THR A 32 -3.58 -21.67 -8.17
CA THR A 32 -2.97 -22.86 -8.74
C THR A 32 -3.51 -23.08 -10.14
N VAL A 33 -2.63 -23.17 -11.14
CA VAL A 33 -3.02 -23.50 -12.51
C VAL A 33 -2.29 -24.77 -12.96
N ILE A 34 -2.92 -25.53 -13.87
CA ILE A 34 -2.27 -26.68 -14.49
C ILE A 34 -1.32 -26.13 -15.56
N ARG A 35 -0.07 -26.61 -15.57
CA ARG A 35 0.93 -26.18 -16.55
C ARG A 35 0.66 -26.72 -17.95
N SER A 36 0.25 -27.99 -18.03
CA SER A 36 0.02 -28.68 -19.29
C SER A 36 -1.42 -28.49 -19.78
N PRO A 37 -1.64 -28.29 -21.09
CA PRO A 37 -2.99 -28.25 -21.65
C PRO A 37 -3.68 -29.63 -21.65
N PHE A 38 -2.95 -30.74 -21.46
CA PHE A 38 -3.52 -32.09 -21.53
C PHE A 38 -2.81 -33.09 -20.59
N ILE A 39 -3.62 -33.99 -19.98
CA ILE A 39 -3.24 -35.14 -19.12
C ILE A 39 -2.48 -34.82 -17.81
N ASP A 40 -1.47 -33.97 -17.80
CA ASP A 40 -0.52 -33.84 -16.68
C ASP A 40 -1.07 -33.03 -15.49
N LYS A 41 -1.92 -33.66 -14.67
CA LYS A 41 -2.59 -33.04 -13.50
C LYS A 41 -1.66 -32.75 -12.30
N ASP A 42 -0.56 -33.48 -12.20
CA ASP A 42 0.41 -33.34 -11.10
C ASP A 42 1.38 -32.17 -11.35
N SER A 43 1.53 -31.76 -12.61
CA SER A 43 2.31 -30.58 -12.97
C SER A 43 1.47 -29.31 -12.78
N ARG A 44 1.58 -28.70 -11.60
CA ARG A 44 0.86 -27.46 -11.23
C ARG A 44 1.83 -26.30 -11.02
N GLU A 45 1.40 -25.11 -11.43
CA GLU A 45 2.06 -23.85 -11.11
C GLU A 45 1.30 -23.12 -10.02
N GLN A 46 2.04 -22.52 -9.10
CA GLN A 46 1.53 -21.78 -7.97
C GLN A 46 1.93 -20.32 -8.11
N PHE A 47 0.95 -19.46 -8.28
CA PHE A 47 1.12 -18.02 -8.32
C PHE A 47 0.53 -17.40 -7.06
N GLU A 48 1.05 -16.25 -6.66
CA GLU A 48 0.44 -15.47 -5.59
C GLU A 48 0.45 -13.97 -5.93
N ILE A 49 -0.62 -13.30 -5.52
CA ILE A 49 -0.70 -11.85 -5.49
C ILE A 49 -0.70 -11.44 -4.02
N ARG A 50 0.31 -10.64 -3.64
CA ARG A 50 0.44 -10.11 -2.28
C ARG A 50 0.08 -8.63 -2.27
N THR A 51 -1.01 -8.29 -1.61
CA THR A 51 -1.41 -6.90 -1.40
C THR A 51 -0.91 -6.44 -0.03
N HIS A 52 0.02 -5.50 -0.03
CA HIS A 52 0.55 -4.88 1.18
C HIS A 52 -0.26 -3.64 1.54
N LYS A 53 -0.84 -3.63 2.74
CA LYS A 53 -1.61 -2.49 3.25
C LYS A 53 -0.84 -1.80 4.36
N ARG A 54 -0.81 -0.48 4.33
CA ARG A 54 -0.21 0.37 5.35
C ARG A 54 -1.27 1.39 5.78
N LEU A 55 -1.44 1.58 7.08
CA LEU A 55 -2.30 2.61 7.65
C LEU A 55 -1.41 3.74 8.17
N ILE A 56 -1.72 4.98 7.81
CA ILE A 56 -1.09 6.17 8.36
C ILE A 56 -2.22 6.99 8.95
N ASP A 57 -2.08 7.38 10.22
CA ASP A 57 -3.09 8.15 10.92
C ASP A 57 -2.52 9.54 11.28
N ILE A 58 -3.31 10.58 11.05
CA ILE A 58 -2.93 11.99 11.20
C ILE A 58 -3.88 12.60 12.22
N LEU A 59 -3.35 12.97 13.39
CA LEU A 59 -4.16 13.40 14.54
C LEU A 59 -4.71 14.83 14.37
N ASP A 60 -3.95 15.72 13.72
CA ASP A 60 -4.35 17.11 13.46
C ASP A 60 -4.21 17.45 11.97
N PRO A 61 -5.27 17.26 11.17
CA PRO A 61 -5.22 17.56 9.74
C PRO A 61 -5.32 19.08 9.50
N SER A 62 -4.17 19.73 9.28
CA SER A 62 -4.16 21.11 8.77
C SER A 62 -4.53 21.14 7.27
N SER A 63 -5.19 22.22 6.81
CA SER A 63 -5.52 22.39 5.37
C SER A 63 -4.27 22.36 4.47
N LYS A 64 -3.15 22.88 4.98
CA LYS A 64 -1.84 22.83 4.31
C LYS A 64 -1.31 21.40 4.17
N THR A 65 -1.59 20.54 5.14
CA THR A 65 -1.18 19.12 5.12
C THR A 65 -1.96 18.34 4.08
N VAL A 66 -3.28 18.56 3.98
CA VAL A 66 -4.13 17.90 2.95
C VAL A 66 -3.67 18.27 1.54
N ASP A 67 -3.42 19.56 1.29
CA ASP A 67 -2.93 20.05 -0.01
C ASP A 67 -1.54 19.52 -0.37
N ALA A 68 -0.67 19.38 0.63
CA ALA A 68 0.66 18.80 0.44
C ALA A 68 0.57 17.31 0.07
N LEU A 69 -0.31 16.55 0.71
CA LEU A 69 -0.50 15.11 0.46
C LEU A 69 -1.06 14.84 -0.94
N MET A 70 -2.00 15.67 -1.43
CA MET A 70 -2.56 15.53 -2.78
C MET A 70 -1.54 15.83 -3.90
N ARG A 71 -0.49 16.60 -3.60
CA ARG A 71 0.52 17.03 -4.60
C ARG A 71 1.76 16.12 -4.65
N ILE A 72 1.87 15.13 -3.78
CA ILE A 72 3.01 14.19 -3.80
C ILE A 72 2.94 13.34 -5.08
N SER A 73 4.05 13.30 -5.82
CA SER A 73 4.24 12.36 -6.91
C SER A 73 4.46 10.96 -6.35
N LEU A 74 3.42 10.14 -6.34
CA LEU A 74 3.48 8.75 -5.90
C LEU A 74 3.91 7.85 -7.05
N ALA A 75 4.54 6.72 -6.72
CA ALA A 75 4.87 5.71 -7.72
C ALA A 75 3.59 5.11 -8.31
N ALA A 76 3.60 4.78 -9.61
CA ALA A 76 2.43 4.34 -10.40
C ALA A 76 1.80 2.98 -10.00
N GLY A 77 2.13 2.45 -8.82
CA GLY A 77 1.60 1.18 -8.30
C GLY A 77 1.14 1.26 -6.84
N VAL A 78 0.97 2.48 -6.30
CA VAL A 78 0.46 2.71 -4.94
C VAL A 78 -0.91 3.34 -5.03
N ASP A 79 -1.89 2.67 -4.41
CA ASP A 79 -3.24 3.20 -4.25
C ASP A 79 -3.39 3.85 -2.87
N ILE A 80 -4.08 4.99 -2.81
CA ILE A 80 -4.30 5.76 -1.57
C ILE A 80 -5.79 5.99 -1.38
N GLU A 81 -6.28 5.59 -0.21
CA GLU A 81 -7.65 5.86 0.24
C GLU A 81 -7.57 6.81 1.45
N ILE A 82 -8.15 8.01 1.31
CA ILE A 82 -8.24 8.99 2.41
C ILE A 82 -9.63 8.87 3.03
N LYS A 83 -9.69 8.58 4.34
CA LYS A 83 -10.92 8.64 5.14
C LYS A 83 -10.77 9.77 6.15
N MET A 84 -11.78 10.64 6.22
CA MET A 84 -11.93 11.67 7.26
C MET A 84 -12.73 11.12 8.44
#